data_AF-A0A2M7AJ94-F1
#
_entry.id   AF-A0A2M7AJ94-F1
#
_cell.length_a   1.000
_cell.length_b   1.000
_cell.length_c   1.000
_cell.angle_alpha   90.00
_cell.angle_beta   90.00
_cell.angle_gamma   90.00
#
_symmetry.space_group_name_H-M   'P 1'
#
loop_
_entity.id
_entity.type
_entity.pdbx_description
1 polymer ?
#
loop_
_entity_poly.entity_id
_entity_poly.type
_entity_poly.pdbx_seq_one_letter_code
_entity_poly.pdbx_strand_id
1 'polypeptide(L)'
;MTGLLIRLADRGLSVTVDGGNLTVRPKTELTDDLRAELRTHKAALVGYLTAQTDRLPLTLFSRRLGDTLILAPDSETRTTIDGHPVYTLSETQRLRGASTEMLMAVHEGKKSLGGRVVKVSETSNREELQQC
;
A
#
# COMPACT_ATOMS: atom_id res chain seq x y z
N MET A 1 -8.86 -17.53 -16.15
CA MET A 1 -8.35 -17.04 -14.85
C MET A 1 -9.35 -16.08 -14.17
N THR A 2 -9.90 -15.10 -14.90
CA THR A 2 -10.93 -14.16 -14.40
C THR A 2 -12.18 -14.87 -13.86
N GLY A 3 -12.60 -15.97 -14.47
CA GLY A 3 -13.75 -16.76 -14.00
C GLY A 3 -13.58 -17.42 -12.62
N LEU A 4 -12.36 -17.62 -12.12
CA LEU A 4 -12.16 -18.10 -10.74
C LEU A 4 -12.35 -16.95 -9.73
N LEU A 5 -11.82 -15.76 -10.02
CA LEU A 5 -12.00 -14.59 -9.16
C LEU A 5 -13.46 -14.14 -9.09
N ILE A 6 -14.19 -14.18 -10.21
CA ILE A 6 -15.63 -13.88 -10.25
C ILE A 6 -16.41 -14.89 -9.40
N ARG A 7 -16.16 -16.20 -9.55
CA ARG A 7 -16.81 -17.24 -8.73
C ARG A 7 -16.52 -17.10 -7.23
N LEU A 8 -15.31 -16.67 -6.87
CA LEU A 8 -14.97 -16.39 -5.47
C LEU A 8 -15.76 -15.19 -4.96
N ALA A 9 -15.81 -14.09 -5.73
CA ALA A 9 -16.57 -12.90 -5.39
C ALA A 9 -18.08 -13.17 -5.26
N ASP A 10 -18.65 -13.95 -6.18
CA ASP A 10 -20.07 -14.35 -6.16
C ASP A 10 -20.44 -15.17 -4.91
N ARG A 11 -19.45 -15.87 -4.33
CA ARG A 11 -19.57 -16.60 -3.05
C ARG A 11 -19.24 -15.75 -1.83
N GLY A 12 -19.04 -14.44 -2.00
CA GLY A 12 -18.65 -13.53 -0.91
C GLY A 12 -17.22 -13.77 -0.40
N LEU A 13 -16.37 -14.48 -1.16
CA LEU A 13 -14.99 -14.72 -0.82
C LEU A 13 -14.11 -13.58 -1.34
N SER A 14 -13.38 -12.96 -0.43
CA SER A 14 -12.32 -11.99 -0.71
C SER A 14 -10.97 -12.70 -0.84
N VAL A 15 -10.19 -12.31 -1.85
CA VAL A 15 -8.84 -12.84 -2.09
C VAL A 15 -7.84 -11.70 -1.99
N THR A 16 -6.82 -11.85 -1.14
CA THR A 16 -5.74 -10.88 -0.97
C THR A 16 -4.38 -11.55 -1.16
N VAL A 17 -3.38 -10.78 -1.59
CA VAL A 17 -1.99 -11.24 -1.68
C VAL A 17 -1.17 -10.53 -0.59
N ASP A 18 -0.49 -11.31 0.23
CA ASP A 18 0.42 -10.81 1.29
C ASP A 18 1.76 -11.55 1.20
N GLY A 19 2.84 -10.83 0.93
CA GLY A 19 4.18 -11.41 0.80
C GLY A 19 4.28 -12.55 -0.23
N GLY A 20 3.50 -12.50 -1.32
CA GLY A 20 3.43 -13.55 -2.33
C GLY A 20 2.55 -14.76 -1.94
N ASN A 21 1.88 -14.70 -0.79
CA ASN A 21 0.90 -15.69 -0.37
C ASN A 21 -0.51 -15.20 -0.62
N LEU A 22 -1.37 -16.10 -1.11
CA LEU A 22 -2.76 -15.82 -1.38
C LEU A 22 -3.58 -16.18 -0.14
N THR A 23 -4.27 -15.18 0.41
CA THR A 23 -5.15 -15.30 1.58
C THR A 23 -6.60 -15.16 1.11
N VAL A 24 -7.47 -16.06 1.56
CA VAL A 24 -8.91 -16.02 1.24
C VAL A 24 -9.74 -15.88 2.50
N ARG A 25 -10.76 -15.01 2.48
CA ARG A 25 -11.69 -14.77 3.60
C ARG A 25 -13.14 -14.64 3.13
N PRO A 26 -14.13 -15.14 3.87
CA PRO A 26 -13.98 -15.94 5.10
C PRO A 26 -13.50 -17.37 4.82
N LYS A 27 -12.71 -17.95 5.75
CA LYS A 27 -12.19 -19.33 5.58
C LYS A 27 -13.27 -20.40 5.68
N THR A 28 -14.39 -20.09 6.32
CA THR A 28 -15.52 -21.02 6.55
C THR A 28 -16.21 -21.44 5.26
N GLU A 29 -16.22 -20.56 4.26
CA GLU A 29 -16.83 -20.76 2.94
C GLU A 29 -15.85 -21.42 1.94
N LEU A 30 -14.64 -21.77 2.38
CA LEU A 30 -13.59 -22.29 1.52
C LEU A 30 -13.61 -23.82 1.48
N THR A 31 -14.34 -24.37 0.51
CA THR A 31 -14.42 -25.81 0.25
C THR A 31 -13.07 -26.40 -0.20
N ASP A 32 -12.89 -27.71 -0.04
CA ASP A 32 -11.64 -28.39 -0.41
C ASP A 32 -11.38 -28.34 -1.92
N ASP A 33 -12.43 -28.44 -2.74
CA ASP A 33 -12.34 -28.29 -4.21
C ASP A 33 -11.85 -26.89 -4.61
N LEU A 34 -12.39 -25.84 -3.97
CA LEU A 34 -11.94 -24.46 -4.20
C LEU A 34 -10.49 -24.27 -3.76
N ARG A 35 -10.07 -24.92 -2.67
CA ARG A 35 -8.67 -24.92 -2.21
C ARG A 35 -7.75 -25.58 -3.23
N ALA A 36 -8.14 -26.72 -3.79
CA ALA A 36 -7.38 -27.42 -4.83
C ALA A 36 -7.25 -26.54 -6.09
N GLU A 37 -8.34 -25.92 -6.52
CA GLU A 37 -8.36 -25.04 -7.69
C GLU A 37 -7.49 -23.77 -7.48
N LEU A 38 -7.59 -23.13 -6.31
CA LEU A 38 -6.74 -22.01 -5.92
C LEU A 38 -5.26 -22.39 -5.88
N ARG A 39 -4.93 -23.60 -5.43
CA ARG A 39 -3.56 -24.10 -5.37
C ARG A 39 -2.99 -24.31 -6.78
N THR A 40 -3.78 -24.86 -7.69
CA THR A 40 -3.42 -25.03 -9.11
C THR A 40 -3.13 -23.71 -9.79
N HIS A 41 -3.90 -22.67 -9.48
CA HIS A 41 -3.74 -21.33 -10.08
C HIS A 41 -2.96 -20.33 -9.22
N LYS A 42 -2.37 -20.75 -8.08
CA LYS A 42 -1.78 -19.85 -7.07
C LYS A 42 -0.77 -18.87 -7.69
N ALA A 43 0.21 -19.39 -8.43
CA ALA A 43 1.28 -18.55 -8.99
C ALA A 43 0.75 -17.51 -9.98
N ALA A 44 -0.19 -17.92 -10.84
CA ALA A 44 -0.77 -17.03 -11.84
C ALA A 44 -1.71 -15.99 -11.21
N LEU A 45 -2.48 -16.37 -10.17
CA LEU A 45 -3.30 -15.45 -9.40
C LEU A 45 -2.46 -14.44 -8.62
N VAL A 46 -1.39 -14.88 -7.96
CA VAL A 46 -0.43 -13.99 -7.29
C VAL A 46 0.17 -13.02 -8.31
N GLY A 47 0.66 -13.52 -9.44
CA GLY A 47 1.21 -12.65 -10.50
C GLY A 47 0.21 -11.62 -11.02
N TYR A 48 -1.03 -12.04 -11.30
CA TYR A 48 -2.09 -11.16 -11.78
C TYR A 48 -2.53 -10.13 -10.73
N LEU A 49 -2.76 -10.57 -9.49
CA LEU A 49 -3.20 -9.68 -8.41
C LEU A 49 -2.08 -8.71 -8.04
N THR A 50 -0.82 -9.16 -7.94
CA THR A 50 0.32 -8.26 -7.74
C THR A 50 0.43 -7.25 -8.89
N ALA A 51 0.36 -7.69 -10.15
CA ALA A 51 0.40 -6.79 -11.30
C ALA A 51 -0.79 -5.82 -11.39
N GLN A 52 -1.96 -6.20 -10.86
CA GLN A 52 -3.12 -5.31 -10.75
C GLN A 52 -2.97 -4.32 -9.59
N THR A 53 -2.36 -4.74 -8.49
CA THR A 53 -2.06 -3.88 -7.34
C THR A 53 -1.04 -2.81 -7.74
N ASP A 54 -0.09 -3.16 -8.61
CA ASP A 54 0.84 -2.22 -9.25
C ASP A 54 0.17 -1.30 -10.30
N ARG A 55 -1.13 -1.43 -10.55
CA ARG A 55 -1.86 -0.61 -11.55
C ARG A 55 -2.96 0.25 -10.96
N LEU A 56 -3.41 -0.04 -9.75
CA LEU A 56 -4.56 0.64 -9.16
C LEU A 56 -4.16 1.41 -7.91
N PRO A 57 -4.61 2.67 -7.78
CA PRO A 57 -4.47 3.40 -6.53
C PRO A 57 -5.28 2.70 -5.42
N LEU A 58 -4.62 2.39 -4.30
CA LEU A 58 -5.22 1.83 -3.10
C LEU A 58 -5.48 2.94 -2.09
N THR A 59 -6.73 3.08 -1.64
CA THR A 59 -7.08 4.04 -0.58
C THR A 59 -6.95 3.36 0.78
N LEU A 60 -6.21 3.98 1.71
CA LEU A 60 -5.91 3.44 3.04
C LEU A 60 -6.09 4.51 4.11
N PHE A 61 -6.67 4.13 5.25
CA PHE A 61 -6.65 4.96 6.46
C PHE A 61 -5.41 4.66 7.30
N SER A 62 -4.56 5.66 7.53
CA SER A 62 -3.37 5.52 8.36
C SER A 62 -3.65 5.94 9.79
N ARG A 63 -3.65 4.98 10.73
CA ARG A 63 -3.80 5.28 12.17
C ARG A 63 -2.67 6.16 12.73
N ARG A 64 -1.47 6.06 12.16
CA ARG A 64 -0.31 6.87 12.61
C ARG A 64 -0.42 8.32 12.18
N LEU A 65 -1.09 8.58 11.05
CA LEU A 65 -1.29 9.93 10.52
C LEU A 65 -2.68 10.50 10.90
N GLY A 66 -3.61 9.63 11.29
CA GLY A 66 -5.01 10.02 11.54
C GLY A 66 -5.76 10.41 10.28
N ASP A 67 -5.25 10.08 9.09
CA ASP A 67 -5.78 10.55 7.80
C ASP A 67 -5.80 9.43 6.75
N THR A 68 -6.60 9.64 5.70
CA THR A 68 -6.69 8.79 4.51
C THR A 68 -5.66 9.22 3.47
N LEU A 69 -4.93 8.24 2.95
CA LEU A 69 -3.94 8.42 1.89
C LEU A 69 -4.17 7.39 0.79
N ILE A 70 -3.64 7.70 -0.39
CA ILE A 70 -3.73 6.82 -1.55
C ILE A 70 -2.34 6.30 -1.86
N LEU A 71 -2.16 4.98 -1.91
CA LEU A 71 -0.95 4.36 -2.45
C LEU A 71 -1.14 4.13 -3.92
N ALA A 72 -0.21 4.62 -4.74
CA ALA A 72 -0.27 4.47 -6.18
C ALA A 72 1.04 3.90 -6.74
N PRO A 73 1.03 3.36 -7.96
CA PRO A 73 2.27 3.01 -8.63
C PRO A 73 3.13 4.25 -8.92
N ASP A 74 4.43 4.04 -9.13
CA ASP A 74 5.37 5.12 -9.47
C ASP A 74 5.07 5.81 -10.81
N SER A 75 4.27 5.17 -11.67
CA SER A 75 3.74 5.76 -12.91
C SER A 75 2.64 6.79 -12.66
N GLU A 76 2.05 6.85 -11.45
CA GLU A 76 1.05 7.86 -11.13
C GLU A 76 1.68 9.25 -11.07
N THR A 77 1.07 10.18 -11.80
CA THR A 77 1.59 11.53 -11.91
C THR A 77 0.94 12.50 -10.95
N ARG A 78 -0.30 12.20 -10.54
CA ARG A 78 -1.10 12.98 -9.61
C ARG A 78 -0.51 12.94 -8.20
N THR A 79 -0.49 14.09 -7.55
CA THR A 79 -0.07 14.22 -6.15
C THR A 79 -1.24 14.13 -5.18
N THR A 80 -2.46 14.28 -5.69
CA THR A 80 -3.73 14.11 -4.96
C THR A 80 -4.77 13.41 -5.83
N ILE A 81 -5.57 12.53 -5.24
CA ILE A 81 -6.76 11.92 -5.85
C ILE A 81 -7.90 12.08 -4.84
N ASP A 82 -9.04 12.63 -5.27
CA ASP A 82 -10.20 12.89 -4.42
C ASP A 82 -9.88 13.70 -3.13
N GLY A 83 -8.93 14.63 -3.23
CA GLY A 83 -8.49 15.44 -2.09
C GLY A 83 -7.54 14.72 -1.12
N HIS A 84 -7.22 13.45 -1.36
CA HIS A 84 -6.27 12.69 -0.54
C HIS A 84 -4.87 12.68 -1.15
N PRO A 85 -3.81 12.80 -0.34
CA PRO A 85 -2.44 12.77 -0.82
C PRO A 85 -2.07 11.38 -1.36
N VAL A 86 -1.47 11.37 -2.55
CA VAL A 86 -1.05 10.15 -3.25
C VAL A 86 0.41 9.88 -2.97
N TYR A 87 0.73 8.73 -2.38
CA TYR A 87 2.08 8.24 -2.16
C TYR A 87 2.42 7.14 -3.15
N THR A 88 3.49 7.33 -3.91
CA THR A 88 3.98 6.27 -4.79
C THR A 88 4.75 5.21 -4.00
N LEU A 89 4.95 4.04 -4.60
CA LEU A 89 5.78 2.97 -4.04
C LEU A 89 7.17 3.47 -3.65
N SER A 90 7.86 4.19 -4.54
CA SER A 90 9.16 4.79 -4.25
C SER A 90 9.13 5.77 -3.08
N GLU A 91 8.07 6.57 -2.94
CA GLU A 91 7.93 7.49 -1.80
C GLU A 91 7.74 6.74 -0.48
N THR A 92 6.90 5.70 -0.46
CA THR A 92 6.69 4.90 0.75
C THR A 92 7.96 4.14 1.17
N GLN A 93 8.78 3.70 0.22
CA GLN A 93 10.08 3.09 0.50
C GLN A 93 11.05 4.08 1.16
N ARG A 94 11.08 5.34 0.72
CA ARG A 94 11.89 6.39 1.37
C ARG A 94 11.43 6.72 2.78
N LEU A 95 10.14 6.53 3.06
CA LEU A 95 9.54 6.75 4.38
C LEU A 95 9.67 5.53 5.30
N ARG A 96 10.24 4.42 4.80
CA ARG A 96 10.42 3.20 5.59
C ARG A 96 11.42 3.47 6.72
N GLY A 97 10.98 3.23 7.95
CA GLY A 97 11.80 3.47 9.15
C GLY A 97 11.75 4.91 9.67
N ALA A 98 11.04 5.82 8.99
CA ALA A 98 10.83 7.17 9.50
C ALA A 98 10.04 7.15 10.82
N SER A 99 10.42 8.04 11.73
CA SER A 99 9.70 8.30 12.98
C SER A 99 8.27 8.77 12.70
N THR A 100 7.37 8.62 13.68
CA THR A 100 5.98 9.07 13.52
C THR A 100 5.91 10.58 13.26
N GLU A 101 6.72 11.37 13.95
CA GLU A 101 6.80 12.82 13.76
C GLU A 101 7.23 13.19 12.34
N MET A 102 8.25 12.50 11.80
CA MET A 102 8.71 12.73 10.44
C MET A 102 7.66 12.32 9.40
N LEU A 103 6.94 11.21 9.63
CA LEU A 103 5.83 10.82 8.76
C LEU A 103 4.72 11.88 8.75
N MET A 104 4.37 12.43 9.91
CA MET A 104 3.38 13.51 10.03
C MET A 104 3.84 14.79 9.33
N ALA A 105 5.10 15.21 9.54
CA ALA A 105 5.66 16.39 8.89
C ALA A 105 5.68 16.27 7.36
N VAL A 106 6.08 15.10 6.84
CA VAL A 106 6.03 14.82 5.40
C VAL A 106 4.60 14.82 4.88
N HIS A 107 3.66 14.28 5.65
CA HIS A 107 2.24 14.24 5.27
C HIS A 107 1.62 15.62 5.18
N GLU A 108 1.79 16.45 6.21
CA GLU A 108 1.29 17.82 6.21
C GLU A 108 1.96 18.68 5.13
N GLY A 109 3.27 18.51 4.95
CA GLY A 109 3.99 19.16 3.85
C GLY A 109 3.44 18.76 2.48
N LYS A 110 3.10 17.49 2.28
CA LYS A 110 2.52 17.01 1.03
C LYS A 110 1.11 17.54 0.78
N LYS A 111 0.27 17.57 1.81
CA LYS A 111 -1.08 18.17 1.73
C LYS A 111 -1.02 19.66 1.41
N SER A 112 -0.10 20.39 2.03
CA SER A 112 0.02 21.84 1.88
C SER A 112 0.66 22.26 0.55
N LEU A 113 1.67 21.51 0.10
CA LEU A 113 2.49 21.89 -1.06
C LEU A 113 2.08 21.16 -2.35
N GLY A 114 1.27 20.11 -2.26
CA GLY A 114 0.91 19.26 -3.40
C GLY A 114 2.11 18.61 -4.07
N GLY A 115 3.22 18.43 -3.35
CA GLY A 115 4.52 18.00 -3.87
C GLY A 115 4.79 16.50 -3.77
N ARG A 116 6.02 16.09 -4.12
CA ARG A 116 6.51 14.71 -4.01
C ARG A 116 7.66 14.58 -3.01
N VAL A 117 7.75 13.42 -2.37
CA VAL A 117 8.82 13.07 -1.43
C VAL A 117 10.04 12.59 -2.21
N VAL A 118 11.00 13.49 -2.40
CA VAL A 118 12.26 13.20 -3.12
C VAL A 118 13.31 12.62 -2.17
N LYS A 119 13.44 13.19 -0.97
CA LYS A 119 14.43 12.80 0.03
C LYS A 119 13.86 12.99 1.44
N VAL A 120 14.21 12.08 2.34
CA VAL A 120 13.92 12.15 3.76
C VAL A 120 15.25 12.01 4.49
N SER A 121 15.61 13.01 5.29
CA SER A 121 16.82 12.97 6.11
C SER A 121 16.51 13.56 7.46
N GLU A 122 16.75 12.80 8.52
CA GLU A 122 16.72 13.33 9.87
C GLU A 122 17.92 14.25 10.03
N THR A 123 17.69 15.56 10.06
CA THR A 123 18.66 16.49 10.61
C THR A 123 18.71 16.24 12.10
N SER A 124 19.58 15.31 12.51
CA SER A 124 20.03 15.22 13.89
C SER A 124 20.68 16.54 14.22
N ASN A 125 19.89 17.45 14.80
CA ASN A 125 20.37 18.70 15.37
C ASN A 125 21.14 18.34 16.65
N ARG A 126 22.33 17.75 16.48
CA ARG A 126 23.27 17.56 17.57
C ARG A 126 24.03 18.87 17.65
N GLU A 127 23.46 19.79 18.43
CA GLU A 127 24.10 21.05 18.78
C GLU A 127 25.51 20.76 19.32
N GLU A 128 26.49 21.33 18.62
CA GLU A 128 27.79 21.68 19.16
C GLU A 128 27.60 22.71 20.27
N LEU A 129 27.15 22.26 21.46
CA LEU A 129 27.34 22.98 22.71
C LEU A 129 28.56 22.39 23.42
N GLN A 130 29.72 22.51 22.78
CA GLN A 130 31.02 22.37 23.43
C GLN A 130 31.94 23.50 22.97
N GLN A 131 31.66 24.71 23.45
CA GLN A 131 32.66 25.77 23.60
C GLN A 131 32.13 26.81 24.59
N CYS A 132 32.56 26.68 25.85
CA CYS A 132 33.00 27.75 26.75
C CYS A 132 33.48 27.13 28.06
#